data_AF-A0A5C4XRI2-F1
#
_entry.id   AF-A0A5C4XRI2-F1
#
_cell.length_a   1.000
_cell.length_b   1.000
_cell.length_c   1.000
_cell.angle_alpha   90.00
_cell.angle_beta   90.00
_cell.angle_gamma   90.00
#
_symmetry.space_group_name_H-M   'P 1'
#
loop_
_entity.id
_entity.type
_entity.pdbx_description
1 polymer ?
#
loop_
_entity_poly.entity_id
_entity_poly.type
_entity_poly.pdbx_seq_one_letter_code
_entity_poly.pdbx_strand_id
1 'polypeptide(L)'
;MSKFAVIVIAAASASFLATGGHSLLPGISRAVEANVSPSCRIKGNISIDSGERIYHLPGQIFYDDTKIRPEFGERWFCSETDARAAGWRKSRQ
;
A
#
# COMPACT_ATOMS: atom_id res chain seq x y z
N MET A 1 20.36 -36.04 -1.26
CA MET A 1 19.56 -35.59 -0.09
C MET A 1 18.85 -34.25 -0.32
N SER A 2 19.50 -33.26 -0.95
CA SER A 2 18.90 -31.91 -1.18
C SER A 2 17.64 -31.88 -2.08
N LYS A 3 17.61 -32.64 -3.19
CA LYS A 3 16.45 -32.63 -4.12
C LYS A 3 15.13 -33.08 -3.49
N PHE A 4 15.17 -34.09 -2.62
CA PHE A 4 13.96 -34.59 -1.95
C PHE A 4 13.39 -33.54 -0.98
N ALA A 5 14.26 -32.90 -0.18
CA ALA A 5 13.85 -31.83 0.72
C ALA A 5 13.23 -30.64 -0.03
N VAL A 6 13.81 -30.24 -1.17
CA VAL A 6 13.26 -29.14 -1.99
C VAL A 6 11.87 -29.48 -2.53
N ILE A 7 11.66 -30.70 -3.01
CA ILE A 7 10.35 -31.15 -3.52
C ILE A 7 9.30 -31.16 -2.40
N VAL A 8 9.65 -31.67 -1.23
CA VAL A 8 8.74 -31.74 -0.07
C VAL A 8 8.35 -30.33 0.40
N ILE A 9 9.32 -29.41 0.48
CA ILE A 9 9.05 -28.02 0.87
C ILE A 9 8.12 -27.36 -0.15
N ALA A 10 8.40 -27.49 -1.46
CA ALA A 10 7.58 -26.89 -2.50
C ALA A 10 6.14 -27.43 -2.50
N ALA A 11 5.96 -28.74 -2.36
CA ALA A 11 4.63 -29.37 -2.31
C ALA A 11 3.83 -28.96 -1.06
N ALA A 12 4.50 -28.83 0.09
CA ALA A 12 3.87 -28.40 1.33
C ALA A 12 3.41 -26.92 1.25
N SER A 13 4.23 -26.04 0.69
CA SER A 13 3.88 -24.63 0.50
C SER A 13 2.68 -24.46 -0.44
N ALA A 14 2.65 -25.20 -1.56
CA ALA A 14 1.54 -25.14 -2.51
C ALA A 14 0.21 -25.58 -1.89
N SER A 15 0.24 -26.67 -1.12
CA SER A 15 -0.95 -27.21 -0.43
C SER A 15 -1.47 -26.25 0.63
N PHE A 16 -0.56 -25.63 1.40
CA PHE A 16 -0.92 -24.65 2.43
C PHE A 16 -1.62 -23.42 1.85
N LEU A 17 -1.14 -22.91 0.70
CA LEU A 17 -1.76 -21.79 0.01
C LEU A 17 -3.15 -22.14 -0.54
N ALA A 18 -3.29 -23.33 -1.16
CA ALA A 18 -4.53 -23.79 -1.80
C ALA A 18 -5.68 -24.00 -0.80
N THR A 19 -5.40 -24.45 0.43
CA THR A 19 -6.43 -24.72 1.46
C THR A 19 -6.78 -23.49 2.30
N GLY A 20 -6.35 -22.29 1.91
CA GLY A 20 -6.68 -21.08 2.66
C GLY A 20 -5.74 -20.77 3.84
N GLY A 21 -4.58 -21.43 3.95
CA GLY A 21 -3.59 -21.16 4.99
C GLY A 21 -3.06 -19.72 4.98
N HIS A 22 -3.22 -19.00 3.86
CA HIS A 22 -2.92 -17.57 3.75
C HIS A 22 -3.76 -16.68 4.71
N SER A 23 -4.92 -17.16 5.18
CA SER A 23 -5.72 -16.46 6.19
C SER A 23 -5.09 -16.49 7.59
N LEU A 24 -4.20 -17.46 7.86
CA LEU A 24 -3.49 -17.58 9.16
C LEU A 24 -2.28 -16.65 9.26
N LEU A 25 -1.88 -16.02 8.15
CA LEU A 25 -0.80 -15.05 8.08
C LEU A 25 -1.34 -13.72 7.50
N PRO A 26 -2.09 -12.95 8.30
CA PRO A 26 -2.76 -11.73 7.82
C PRO A 26 -1.78 -10.67 7.27
N GLY A 27 -0.50 -10.72 7.67
CA GLY A 27 0.54 -9.81 7.17
C GLY A 27 0.88 -9.99 5.68
N ILE A 28 0.92 -11.22 5.17
CA ILE A 28 1.17 -11.48 3.74
C ILE A 28 -0.06 -11.22 2.88
N SER A 29 -1.26 -11.54 3.38
CA SER A 29 -2.51 -11.23 2.68
C SER A 29 -2.70 -9.72 2.49
N ARG A 30 -2.37 -8.90 3.51
CA ARG A 30 -2.37 -7.42 3.37
C ARG A 30 -1.32 -6.91 2.38
N ALA A 31 -0.14 -7.53 2.35
CA ALA A 31 0.93 -7.15 1.42
C ALA A 31 0.61 -7.54 -0.04
N VAL A 32 -0.07 -8.67 -0.25
CA VAL A 32 -0.53 -9.12 -1.57
C VAL A 32 -1.74 -8.30 -2.03
N GLU A 33 -2.69 -7.98 -1.15
CA GLU A 33 -3.88 -7.19 -1.48
C GLU A 33 -3.53 -5.73 -1.79
N ALA A 34 -2.54 -5.15 -1.08
CA ALA A 34 -1.99 -3.83 -1.41
C ALA A 34 -1.34 -3.78 -2.81
N ASN A 35 -0.91 -4.92 -3.35
CA ASN A 35 -0.36 -5.04 -4.71
C ASN A 35 -1.41 -5.39 -5.77
N VAL A 36 -2.66 -5.71 -5.40
CA VAL A 36 -3.71 -6.18 -6.32
C VAL A 36 -4.89 -5.19 -6.44
N SER A 37 -5.01 -4.17 -5.59
CA SER A 37 -6.04 -3.13 -5.74
C SER A 37 -5.56 -1.95 -6.62
N PRO A 38 -6.15 -1.70 -7.81
CA PRO A 38 -5.67 -0.69 -8.75
C PRO A 38 -6.16 0.74 -8.47
N SER A 39 -6.45 1.11 -7.21
CA SER A 39 -6.73 2.51 -6.90
C SER A 39 -6.40 2.82 -5.45
N CYS A 40 -5.12 3.03 -5.13
CA CYS A 40 -4.76 3.77 -3.94
C CYS A 40 -5.45 5.15 -4.02
N ARG A 41 -6.48 5.40 -3.20
CA ARG A 41 -7.32 6.61 -3.28
C ARG A 41 -6.87 7.73 -2.34
N ILE A 42 -5.76 7.59 -1.64
CA ILE A 42 -5.25 8.66 -0.78
C ILE A 42 -4.24 9.44 -1.61
N LYS A 43 -4.52 10.71 -1.85
CA LYS A 43 -3.68 11.59 -2.69
C LYS A 43 -2.66 12.29 -1.80
N GLY A 44 -1.37 12.03 -1.99
CA GLY A 44 -0.29 12.75 -1.32
C GLY A 44 0.31 13.84 -2.21
N ASN A 45 -0.02 15.10 -1.92
CA ASN A 45 0.57 16.31 -2.52
C ASN A 45 1.68 16.96 -1.66
N ILE A 46 2.68 17.56 -2.31
CA ILE A 46 3.75 18.33 -1.68
C ILE A 46 3.52 19.81 -2.01
N SER A 47 3.27 20.61 -0.97
CA SER A 47 3.12 22.06 -1.14
C SER A 47 4.42 22.64 -1.69
N ILE A 48 4.37 23.28 -2.87
CA ILE A 48 5.54 23.87 -3.51
C ILE A 48 6.11 25.02 -2.66
N ASP A 49 5.25 25.77 -1.98
CA ASP A 49 5.65 26.94 -1.20
C ASP A 49 6.28 26.58 0.15
N SER A 50 5.83 25.50 0.78
CA SER A 50 6.25 25.10 2.14
C SER A 50 7.03 23.79 2.22
N GLY A 51 7.11 23.03 1.12
CA GLY A 51 7.66 21.68 1.09
C GLY A 51 6.87 20.67 1.93
N GLU A 52 5.67 21.03 2.37
CA GLU A 52 4.91 20.22 3.31
C GLU A 52 4.24 19.04 2.60
N ARG A 53 4.40 17.84 3.17
CA ARG A 53 3.82 16.59 2.67
C ARG A 53 2.42 16.40 3.25
N ILE A 54 1.40 16.59 2.42
CA ILE A 54 0.00 16.58 2.84
C ILE A 54 -0.74 15.48 2.07
N TYR A 55 -1.45 14.61 2.78
CA TYR A 55 -2.32 13.62 2.17
C TYR A 55 -3.79 13.98 2.31
N HIS A 56 -4.56 13.70 1.26
CA HIS A 56 -5.99 13.96 1.14
C HIS A 56 -6.74 12.64 1.02
N LEU A 57 -7.85 12.54 1.75
CA LEU A 57 -8.77 11.41 1.69
C LEU A 57 -9.93 11.69 0.74
N PRO A 58 -10.53 10.66 0.13
CA PRO A 58 -11.79 10.81 -0.61
C PRO A 58 -12.87 11.46 0.28
N GLY A 59 -13.57 12.46 -0.25
CA GLY A 59 -14.59 13.22 0.47
C GLY A 59 -14.09 14.50 1.16
N GLN A 60 -12.79 14.80 1.10
CA GLN A 60 -12.27 16.11 1.48
C GLN A 60 -12.51 17.14 0.37
N ILE A 61 -12.60 18.42 0.76
CA ILE A 61 -12.98 19.52 -0.13
C ILE A 61 -11.97 19.65 -1.26
N PHE A 62 -10.69 19.55 -0.93
CA PHE A 62 -9.60 19.67 -1.91
C PHE A 62 -9.19 18.35 -2.55
N TYR A 63 -9.90 17.26 -2.27
CA TYR A 63 -9.50 15.96 -2.81
C TYR A 63 -9.54 15.96 -4.34
N ASP A 64 -10.58 16.51 -4.95
CA ASP A 64 -10.74 16.51 -6.41
C ASP A 64 -9.78 17.52 -7.09
N ASP A 65 -9.56 18.67 -6.47
CA ASP A 65 -8.63 19.69 -6.95
C ASP A 65 -7.16 19.24 -6.87
N THR A 66 -6.83 18.39 -5.89
CA THR A 66 -5.47 17.88 -5.72
C THR A 66 -5.11 16.95 -6.88
N LYS A 67 -4.19 17.40 -7.74
CA LYS A 67 -3.60 16.61 -8.82
C LYS A 67 -2.20 16.18 -8.40
N ILE A 68 -1.98 14.88 -8.40
CA ILE A 68 -0.68 14.30 -8.03
C ILE A 68 0.30 14.43 -9.19
N ARG A 69 1.47 14.97 -8.88
CA ARG A 69 2.59 15.19 -9.79
C ARG A 69 3.82 14.40 -9.33
N PRO A 70 3.98 13.15 -9.81
CA PRO A 70 5.08 12.27 -9.39
C PRO A 70 6.47 12.88 -9.59
N GLU A 71 6.61 13.80 -10.53
CA GLU A 71 7.86 14.51 -10.79
C GLU A 71 8.35 15.37 -9.61
N PHE A 72 7.47 15.77 -8.68
CA PHE A 72 7.83 16.45 -7.43
C PHE A 72 7.96 15.50 -6.23
N GLY A 73 7.80 14.19 -6.45
CA GLY A 73 7.78 13.18 -5.39
C GLY A 73 6.41 13.00 -4.73
N GLU A 74 5.36 13.56 -5.33
CA GLU A 74 3.97 13.32 -4.94
C GLU A 74 3.54 11.89 -5.32
N ARG A 75 2.64 11.28 -4.53
CA ARG A 75 2.23 9.89 -4.77
C ARG A 75 0.90 9.55 -4.13
N TRP A 76 0.32 8.45 -4.57
CA TRP A 76 -0.86 7.86 -3.95
C TRP A 76 -0.48 6.90 -2.83
N PHE A 77 -1.33 6.85 -1.80
CA PHE A 77 -1.26 5.89 -0.71
C PHE A 77 -2.51 5.04 -0.66
N CYS A 78 -2.35 3.79 -0.24
CA CYS A 78 -3.47 2.87 -0.05
C CYS A 78 -3.99 2.92 1.39
N SER A 79 -3.21 3.40 2.37
CA SER A 79 -3.65 3.60 3.75
C SER A 79 -3.11 4.88 4.39
N GLU A 80 -3.87 5.44 5.34
CA GLU A 80 -3.40 6.59 6.14
C GLU A 80 -2.14 6.26 6.93
N THR A 81 -1.99 5.00 7.36
CA THR A 81 -0.81 4.53 8.10
C THR A 81 0.43 4.61 7.24
N ASP A 82 0.37 4.18 5.97
CA ASP A 82 1.49 4.26 5.04
C ASP A 82 1.87 5.72 4.74
N ALA A 83 0.87 6.59 4.59
CA ALA A 83 1.09 8.03 4.41
C ALA A 83 1.81 8.64 5.63
N ARG A 84 1.32 8.36 6.85
CA ARG A 84 1.96 8.84 8.08
C ARG A 84 3.36 8.26 8.28
N ALA A 85 3.55 6.97 8.01
CA ALA A 85 4.86 6.31 8.08
C ALA A 85 5.86 6.90 7.09
N ALA A 86 5.37 7.36 5.92
CA ALA A 86 6.15 8.10 4.94
C ALA A 86 6.42 9.57 5.33
N GLY A 87 5.97 10.02 6.50
CA GLY A 87 6.14 11.40 6.98
C GLY A 87 5.15 12.40 6.40
N TRP A 88 3.95 11.96 6.01
CA TRP A 88 2.89 12.82 5.47
C TRP A 88 1.87 13.15 6.55
N ARG A 89 1.40 14.40 6.59
CA ARG A 89 0.31 14.81 7.48
C ARG A 89 -1.03 14.80 6.78
N LYS A 90 -2.11 14.67 7.55
CA LYS A 90 -3.48 14.73 7.02
C LYS A 90 -3.84 16.16 6.60
N SER A 91 -4.55 16.33 5.49
CA SER A 91 -5.20 17.59 5.15
C SER A 91 -6.26 17.92 6.19
N ARG A 92 -6.34 19.20 6.56
CA ARG A 92 -7.36 19.73 7.47
C ARG A 92 -8.68 20.05 6.77
N GLN A 93 -8.67 20.02 5.43
CA GLN A 93 -9.73 20.48 4.54
C GLN A 93 -9.93 19.50 3.39
#